data_AF-A0A378LI60-F1
#
_entry.id   AF-A0A378LI60-F1
#
_cell.length_a   1.000
_cell.length_b   1.000
_cell.length_c   1.000
_cell.angle_alpha   90.00
_cell.angle_beta   90.00
_cell.angle_gamma   90.00
#
_symmetry.space_group_name_H-M   'P 1'
#
loop_
_entity.id
_entity.type
_entity.pdbx_description
1 polymer ?
#
loop_
_entity_poly.entity_id
_entity_poly.type
_entity_poly.pdbx_seq_one_letter_code
_entity_poly.pdbx_strand_id
1 'polypeptide(L)'
;MEVKVDDNVVPSSTPHYVLDYPNKNDFSVFLAYVNHESAMAEIYFESVDGNETLDDVTVKLFNKNGKLLHKDGNRCDLMLVLRDKGEVIGFIELRLAQNSEQISQLFSLFVREDHRRRGLANLMMDQAFNFFTNTGQTIMTVSPTADSLAVYNKFAFYPPDLDDDGLRSWFQKTEKERLEGLKDEPSEYLIMDLEKELCQQAFESHREKSSQSSVEFELSQNLRRDSKINVFEWRKVSLPTLSNSDLGVLSTPEVPKKRKAESQAISESEQKKSTLN
;
A
#
# COMPACT_ATOMS: atom_id res chain seq x y z
N MET A 1 -53.32 -15.08 31.60
CA MET A 1 -52.42 -13.93 31.37
C MET A 1 -51.49 -14.34 30.25
N GLU A 2 -51.79 -13.91 29.03
CA GLU A 2 -50.94 -14.13 27.86
C GLU A 2 -49.87 -13.05 27.83
N VAL A 3 -48.60 -13.46 27.87
CA VAL A 3 -47.46 -12.56 27.68
C VAL A 3 -47.27 -12.44 26.17
N LYS A 4 -47.55 -11.25 25.62
CA LYS A 4 -47.14 -10.89 24.26
C LYS A 4 -45.63 -10.76 24.23
N VAL A 5 -44.98 -11.65 23.49
CA VAL A 5 -43.58 -11.50 23.09
C VAL A 5 -43.58 -10.56 21.88
N ASP A 6 -42.90 -9.43 22.02
CA ASP A 6 -42.79 -8.40 20.99
C ASP A 6 -41.78 -8.87 19.93
N ASP A 7 -42.28 -9.40 18.82
CA ASP A 7 -41.50 -10.00 17.70
C ASP A 7 -40.83 -8.96 16.78
N ASN A 8 -40.45 -7.78 17.30
CA ASN A 8 -39.73 -6.76 16.54
C ASN A 8 -38.26 -6.65 16.95
N VAL A 9 -37.60 -7.78 17.17
CA VAL A 9 -36.13 -7.81 17.10
C VAL A 9 -35.76 -7.81 15.63
N VAL A 10 -35.63 -6.62 15.05
CA VAL A 10 -34.90 -6.44 13.78
C VAL A 10 -33.56 -7.15 13.95
N PRO A 11 -33.24 -8.19 13.16
CA PRO A 11 -31.95 -8.84 13.25
C PRO A 11 -30.88 -7.76 13.09
N SER A 12 -29.93 -7.69 14.01
CA SER A 12 -28.77 -6.81 13.85
C SER A 12 -28.16 -7.12 12.49
N SER A 13 -28.23 -6.17 11.55
CA SER A 13 -27.68 -6.32 10.21
C SER A 13 -26.29 -6.94 10.32
N THR A 14 -26.06 -8.08 9.69
CA THR A 14 -24.75 -8.73 9.62
C THR A 14 -23.71 -7.67 9.24
N PRO A 15 -22.58 -7.55 9.97
CA PRO A 15 -21.57 -6.55 9.64
C PRO A 15 -21.12 -6.73 8.19
N HIS A 16 -21.12 -5.63 7.43
CA HIS A 16 -20.78 -5.63 6.01
C HIS A 16 -19.43 -4.96 5.88
N TYR A 17 -18.39 -5.78 5.85
CA TYR A 17 -17.02 -5.31 5.73
C TYR A 17 -16.65 -5.10 4.27
N VAL A 18 -16.17 -3.91 3.92
CA VAL A 18 -15.69 -3.60 2.56
C VAL A 18 -14.23 -3.18 2.62
N LEU A 19 -13.38 -3.88 1.87
CA LEU A 19 -12.01 -3.45 1.62
C LEU A 19 -11.95 -2.68 0.30
N ASP A 20 -11.43 -1.46 0.35
CA ASP A 20 -11.31 -0.58 -0.82
C ASP A 20 -10.07 0.32 -0.71
N TYR A 21 -9.87 1.19 -1.70
CA TYR A 21 -8.93 2.29 -1.65
C TYR A 21 -9.47 3.45 -0.79
N PRO A 22 -8.59 4.20 -0.10
CA PRO A 22 -8.97 5.47 0.49
C PRO A 22 -9.35 6.47 -0.60
N ASN A 23 -10.15 7.45 -0.21
CA ASN A 23 -10.42 8.67 -0.96
C ASN A 23 -10.03 9.89 -0.09
N LYS A 24 -10.07 11.09 -0.69
CA LYS A 24 -9.67 12.32 0.00
C LYS A 24 -10.44 12.61 1.29
N ASN A 25 -11.70 12.18 1.39
CA ASN A 25 -12.52 12.45 2.58
C ASN A 25 -12.10 11.57 3.77
N ASP A 26 -11.50 10.42 3.51
CA ASP A 26 -11.02 9.50 4.55
C ASP A 26 -9.79 10.06 5.29
N PHE A 27 -9.11 11.07 4.73
CA PHE A 27 -7.90 11.65 5.33
C PHE A 27 -8.15 12.24 6.72
N SER A 28 -9.30 12.90 6.91
CA SER A 28 -9.68 13.46 8.22
C SER A 28 -9.90 12.38 9.28
N VAL A 29 -10.51 11.26 8.88
CA VAL A 29 -10.75 10.10 9.74
C VAL A 29 -9.43 9.39 10.06
N PHE A 30 -8.56 9.23 9.07
CA PHE A 30 -7.21 8.71 9.26
C PHE A 30 -6.41 9.56 10.26
N LEU A 31 -6.38 10.88 10.07
CA LEU A 31 -5.72 11.79 11.00
C LEU A 31 -6.29 11.69 12.41
N ALA A 32 -7.60 11.53 12.55
CA ALA A 32 -8.21 11.31 13.87
C ALA A 32 -7.63 10.05 14.52
N TYR A 33 -7.52 8.92 13.82
CA TYR A 33 -6.91 7.72 14.39
C TYR A 33 -5.42 7.90 14.71
N VAL A 34 -4.64 8.49 13.80
CA VAL A 34 -3.20 8.76 14.04
C VAL A 34 -2.98 9.59 15.31
N ASN A 35 -3.80 10.61 15.54
CA ASN A 35 -3.70 11.47 16.72
C ASN A 35 -4.13 10.79 18.04
N HIS A 36 -4.98 9.76 17.98
CA HIS A 36 -5.51 9.10 19.18
C HIS A 36 -4.77 7.80 19.54
N GLU A 37 -4.14 7.15 18.57
CA GLU A 37 -3.48 5.85 18.73
C GLU A 37 -1.96 6.02 18.69
N SER A 38 -1.30 5.88 19.84
CA SER A 38 0.14 6.16 19.98
C SER A 38 1.01 5.38 18.99
N ALA A 39 0.67 4.13 18.71
CA ALA A 39 1.38 3.30 17.75
C ALA A 39 1.25 3.84 16.31
N MET A 40 0.12 4.46 15.96
CA MET A 40 -0.01 5.11 14.65
C MET A 40 0.73 6.43 14.61
N ALA A 41 0.68 7.23 15.67
CA ALA A 41 1.43 8.48 15.79
C ALA A 41 2.94 8.23 15.58
N GLU A 42 3.49 7.22 16.23
CA GLU A 42 4.90 6.83 16.12
C GLU A 42 5.32 6.46 14.69
N ILE A 43 4.43 5.85 13.92
CA ILE A 43 4.69 5.44 12.52
C ILE A 43 4.61 6.63 11.57
N TYR A 44 3.68 7.56 11.80
CA TYR A 44 3.27 8.55 10.80
C TYR A 44 3.73 9.98 11.08
N PHE A 45 4.05 10.32 12.33
CA PHE A 45 4.56 11.63 12.69
C PHE A 45 6.08 11.65 12.77
N GLU A 46 6.66 12.62 12.07
CA GLU A 46 8.05 13.00 12.20
C GLU A 46 8.14 14.18 13.16
N SER A 47 9.03 14.12 14.15
CA SER A 47 9.33 15.25 15.02
C SER A 47 10.36 16.16 14.34
N VAL A 48 9.90 17.26 13.73
CA VAL A 48 10.75 18.29 13.14
C VAL A 48 10.67 19.55 13.99
N ASP A 49 11.81 20.00 14.53
CA ASP A 49 11.92 21.19 15.38
C ASP A 49 10.94 21.21 16.59
N GLY A 50 10.63 20.04 17.14
CA GLY A 50 9.71 19.88 18.26
C GLY A 50 8.23 19.93 17.90
N ASN A 51 7.89 19.98 16.61
CA ASN A 51 6.52 19.84 16.11
C ASN A 51 6.36 18.47 15.42
N GLU A 52 5.28 17.77 15.75
CA GLU A 52 4.89 16.55 15.06
C GLU A 52 4.21 16.90 13.73
N THR A 53 4.81 16.47 12.63
CA THR A 53 4.28 16.67 11.28
C THR A 53 4.04 15.34 10.59
N LEU A 54 2.91 15.22 9.90
CA LEU A 54 2.59 14.03 9.11
C LEU A 54 3.51 13.93 7.89
N ASP A 55 4.00 12.72 7.61
CA ASP A 55 4.75 12.41 6.39
C ASP A 55 3.99 12.86 5.11
N ASP A 56 4.67 13.67 4.31
CA ASP A 56 4.23 14.17 3.01
C ASP A 56 3.81 13.04 2.04
N VAL A 57 4.43 11.86 2.17
CA VAL A 57 4.11 10.69 1.35
C VAL A 57 2.70 10.20 1.64
N THR A 58 2.30 10.12 2.92
CA THR A 58 0.95 9.72 3.32
C THR A 58 -0.10 10.69 2.78
N VAL A 59 0.15 12.00 2.85
CA VAL A 59 -0.75 13.01 2.25
C VAL A 59 -0.91 12.80 0.74
N LYS A 60 0.19 12.53 0.03
CA LYS A 60 0.17 12.23 -1.42
C LYS A 60 -0.59 10.94 -1.71
N LEU A 61 -0.52 9.95 -0.83
CA LEU A 61 -1.19 8.66 -0.98
C LEU A 61 -2.71 8.84 -0.94
N PHE A 62 -3.25 9.59 0.03
CA PHE A 62 -4.68 9.93 0.07
C PHE A 62 -5.12 10.76 -1.15
N ASN A 63 -4.30 11.73 -1.58
CA ASN A 63 -4.59 12.53 -2.77
C ASN A 63 -4.63 11.73 -4.07
N LYS A 64 -3.96 10.56 -4.11
CA LYS A 64 -3.96 9.63 -5.24
C LYS A 64 -4.79 8.37 -4.98
N ASN A 65 -5.78 8.45 -4.09
CA ASN A 65 -6.69 7.36 -3.76
C ASN A 65 -5.96 6.06 -3.39
N GLY A 66 -4.94 6.16 -2.53
CA GLY A 66 -4.21 5.01 -2.00
C GLY A 66 -3.20 4.39 -2.97
N LYS A 67 -2.93 5.00 -4.14
CA LYS A 67 -2.01 4.44 -5.14
C LYS A 67 -0.94 5.46 -5.53
N LEU A 68 0.27 5.27 -5.04
CA LEU A 68 1.40 6.16 -5.30
C LEU A 68 2.56 5.40 -5.92
N LEU A 69 2.61 5.37 -7.26
CA LEU A 69 3.82 4.98 -7.98
C LEU A 69 4.81 6.16 -8.03
N HIS A 70 6.00 5.96 -7.48
CA HIS A 70 7.06 6.96 -7.39
C HIS A 70 7.70 7.24 -8.76
N LYS A 71 8.45 8.35 -8.88
CA LYS A 71 8.92 8.87 -10.18
C LYS A 71 10.00 8.00 -10.82
N ASP A 72 10.83 7.37 -10.00
CA ASP A 72 11.86 6.41 -10.42
C ASP A 72 11.26 5.10 -10.96
N GLY A 73 9.99 4.83 -10.66
CA GLY A 73 9.29 3.62 -11.06
C GLY A 73 9.59 2.41 -10.19
N ASN A 74 10.60 2.50 -9.32
CA ASN A 74 11.10 1.38 -8.53
C ASN A 74 10.35 1.19 -7.20
N ARG A 75 9.51 2.14 -6.80
CA ARG A 75 8.72 2.08 -5.56
C ARG A 75 7.25 2.39 -5.81
N CYS A 76 6.37 1.60 -5.20
CA CYS A 76 4.94 1.84 -5.17
C CYS A 76 4.42 1.78 -3.73
N ASP A 77 3.87 2.89 -3.25
CA ASP A 77 3.16 2.91 -1.97
C ASP A 77 1.67 2.70 -2.22
N LEU A 78 1.09 1.83 -1.41
CA LEU A 78 -0.27 1.34 -1.55
C LEU A 78 -0.96 1.40 -0.19
N MET A 79 -2.11 2.06 -0.10
CA MET A 79 -2.95 2.04 1.09
C MET A 79 -4.34 1.53 0.75
N LEU A 80 -4.84 0.62 1.59
CA LEU A 80 -6.21 0.14 1.57
C LEU A 80 -6.91 0.55 2.87
N VAL A 81 -8.23 0.72 2.80
CA VAL A 81 -9.11 1.02 3.93
C VAL A 81 -10.15 -0.06 4.09
N LEU A 82 -10.37 -0.47 5.33
CA LEU A 82 -11.46 -1.36 5.71
C LEU A 82 -12.62 -0.53 6.23
N ARG A 83 -13.82 -0.81 5.71
CA ARG A 83 -15.05 -0.13 6.10
C ARG A 83 -16.04 -1.09 6.75
N ASP A 84 -16.77 -0.62 7.75
CA ASP A 84 -18.02 -1.25 8.21
C ASP A 84 -19.14 -0.23 8.03
N LYS A 85 -20.18 -0.60 7.27
CA LYS A 85 -21.32 0.29 6.93
C LYS A 85 -20.90 1.65 6.36
N GLY A 86 -19.79 1.67 5.61
CA GLY A 86 -19.23 2.87 4.97
C GLY A 86 -18.24 3.66 5.82
N GLU A 87 -18.19 3.44 7.14
CA GLU A 87 -17.22 4.10 8.02
C GLU A 87 -15.86 3.42 7.94
N VAL A 88 -14.77 4.19 7.92
CA VAL A 88 -13.42 3.62 7.95
C VAL A 88 -13.10 3.12 9.36
N ILE A 89 -12.82 1.81 9.47
CA ILE A 89 -12.50 1.12 10.71
C ILE A 89 -11.09 0.50 10.71
N GLY A 90 -10.34 0.60 9.62
CA GLY A 90 -9.01 0.04 9.52
C GLY A 90 -8.23 0.52 8.29
N PHE A 91 -6.92 0.38 8.36
CA PHE A 91 -5.99 0.72 7.28
C PHE A 91 -4.90 -0.36 7.17
N ILE A 92 -4.39 -0.54 5.97
CA ILE A 92 -3.15 -1.26 5.72
C ILE A 92 -2.35 -0.52 4.65
N GLU A 93 -1.07 -0.27 4.92
CA GLU A 93 -0.15 0.38 3.99
C GLU A 93 1.01 -0.56 3.64
N LEU A 94 1.25 -0.73 2.34
CA LEU A 94 2.42 -1.42 1.79
C LEU A 94 3.31 -0.42 1.07
N ARG A 95 4.62 -0.55 1.25
CA ARG A 95 5.64 0.14 0.46
C ARG A 95 6.38 -0.92 -0.35
N LEU A 96 5.99 -1.07 -1.61
CA LEU A 96 6.46 -2.15 -2.49
C LEU A 96 7.64 -1.67 -3.33
N ALA A 97 8.68 -2.48 -3.41
CA ALA A 97 9.85 -2.25 -4.24
C ALA A 97 9.82 -3.11 -5.51
N GLN A 98 10.40 -2.61 -6.60
CA GLN A 98 10.51 -3.34 -7.88
C GLN A 98 11.84 -4.09 -7.99
N ASN A 99 12.89 -3.61 -7.34
CA ASN A 99 14.24 -4.14 -7.43
C ASN A 99 14.79 -4.52 -6.05
N SER A 100 15.86 -5.32 -6.03
CA SER A 100 16.47 -5.85 -4.80
C SER A 100 17.26 -4.82 -3.98
N GLU A 101 17.46 -3.61 -4.50
CA GLU A 101 18.13 -2.52 -3.77
C GLU A 101 17.24 -1.95 -2.65
N GLN A 102 15.92 -2.10 -2.78
CA GLN A 102 14.94 -1.69 -1.78
C GLN A 102 14.15 -2.91 -1.34
N ILE A 103 13.93 -3.04 -0.04
CA ILE A 103 13.12 -4.12 0.51
C ILE A 103 11.67 -3.64 0.63
N SER A 104 10.72 -4.49 0.20
CA SER A 104 9.30 -4.18 0.38
C SER A 104 8.95 -4.17 1.87
N GLN A 105 8.01 -3.31 2.27
CA GLN A 105 7.63 -3.17 3.68
C GLN A 105 6.12 -3.23 3.84
N LEU A 106 5.65 -3.98 4.84
CA LEU A 106 4.34 -3.75 5.45
C LEU A 106 4.50 -2.56 6.40
N PHE A 107 4.13 -1.37 5.93
CA PHE A 107 4.44 -0.13 6.62
C PHE A 107 3.50 0.11 7.81
N SER A 108 2.20 -0.17 7.65
CA SER A 108 1.24 -0.02 8.74
C SER A 108 0.09 -1.00 8.62
N LEU A 109 -0.48 -1.37 9.78
CA LEU A 109 -1.68 -2.15 9.91
C LEU A 109 -2.47 -1.66 11.12
N PHE A 110 -3.71 -1.23 10.90
CA PHE A 110 -4.56 -0.69 11.95
C PHE A 110 -5.98 -1.24 11.86
N VAL A 111 -6.56 -1.59 13.00
CA VAL A 111 -7.98 -1.88 13.16
C VAL A 111 -8.46 -1.13 14.40
N ARG A 112 -9.59 -0.43 14.27
CA ARG A 112 -10.25 0.30 15.37
C ARG A 112 -10.52 -0.64 16.54
N GLU A 113 -10.32 -0.17 17.76
CA GLU A 113 -10.32 -0.99 18.98
C GLU A 113 -11.56 -1.89 19.14
N ASP A 114 -12.76 -1.33 18.92
CA ASP A 114 -14.07 -2.01 18.97
C ASP A 114 -14.29 -3.07 17.87
N HIS A 115 -13.40 -3.09 16.87
CA HIS A 115 -13.39 -4.03 15.75
C HIS A 115 -12.22 -5.03 15.81
N ARG A 116 -11.31 -4.89 16.78
CA ARG A 116 -10.19 -5.83 16.98
C ARG A 116 -10.69 -7.22 17.39
N ARG A 117 -9.82 -8.23 17.28
CA ARG A 117 -10.10 -9.65 17.61
C ARG A 117 -11.22 -10.32 16.78
N ARG A 118 -11.63 -9.70 15.67
CA ARG A 118 -12.62 -10.25 14.71
C ARG A 118 -11.99 -10.87 13.46
N GLY A 119 -10.68 -11.08 13.45
CA GLY A 119 -9.95 -11.59 12.28
C GLY A 119 -9.67 -10.57 11.17
N LEU A 120 -10.16 -9.33 11.28
CA LEU A 120 -10.06 -8.29 10.25
C LEU A 120 -8.61 -7.94 9.85
N ALA A 121 -7.68 -7.98 10.80
CA ALA A 121 -6.26 -7.77 10.52
C ALA A 121 -5.68 -8.86 9.60
N ASN A 122 -6.06 -10.13 9.83
CA ASN A 122 -5.61 -11.24 8.98
C ASN A 122 -6.19 -11.10 7.57
N LEU A 123 -7.47 -10.73 7.48
CA LEU A 123 -8.14 -10.48 6.20
C LEU A 123 -7.46 -9.36 5.42
N MET A 124 -7.19 -8.21 6.04
CA MET A 124 -6.50 -7.12 5.36
C MET A 124 -5.10 -7.53 4.89
N MET A 125 -4.33 -8.23 5.73
CA MET A 125 -3.00 -8.72 5.35
C MET A 125 -3.04 -9.71 4.19
N ASP A 126 -3.91 -10.72 4.24
CA ASP A 126 -4.07 -11.69 3.15
C ASP A 126 -4.40 -11.02 1.82
N GLN A 127 -5.32 -10.05 1.84
CA GLN A 127 -5.71 -9.33 0.64
C GLN A 127 -4.63 -8.37 0.15
N ALA A 128 -3.94 -7.68 1.05
CA ALA A 128 -2.82 -6.80 0.70
C ALA A 128 -1.64 -7.58 0.11
N PHE A 129 -1.38 -8.80 0.60
CA PHE A 129 -0.30 -9.63 0.09
C PHE A 129 -0.50 -10.16 -1.32
N ASN A 130 -1.72 -10.12 -1.87
CA ASN A 130 -1.90 -10.31 -3.32
C ASN A 130 -1.10 -9.29 -4.13
N PHE A 131 -1.02 -8.03 -3.68
CA PHE A 131 -0.22 -7.01 -4.36
C PHE A 131 1.27 -7.30 -4.27
N PHE A 132 1.74 -7.71 -3.09
CA PHE A 132 3.14 -8.09 -2.88
C PHE A 132 3.53 -9.29 -3.73
N THR A 133 2.79 -10.40 -3.69
CA THR A 133 3.14 -11.60 -4.47
C THR A 133 3.13 -11.33 -5.97
N ASN A 134 2.29 -10.41 -6.45
CA ASN A 134 2.25 -10.04 -7.87
C ASN A 134 3.41 -9.13 -8.31
N THR A 135 4.20 -8.56 -7.39
CA THR A 135 5.42 -7.81 -7.78
C THR A 135 6.53 -8.75 -8.25
N GLY A 136 6.48 -10.02 -7.84
CA GLY A 136 7.54 -11.00 -8.03
C GLY A 136 8.68 -10.89 -7.00
N GLN A 137 8.59 -9.95 -6.06
CA GLN A 137 9.52 -9.89 -4.93
C GLN A 137 9.19 -10.95 -3.89
N THR A 138 10.21 -11.37 -3.16
CA THR A 138 10.13 -12.47 -2.19
C THR A 138 10.35 -12.00 -0.76
N ILE A 139 11.03 -10.86 -0.59
CA ILE A 139 11.38 -10.33 0.73
C ILE A 139 10.47 -9.16 1.11
N MET A 140 9.92 -9.23 2.32
CA MET A 140 9.21 -8.14 2.96
C MET A 140 9.61 -7.99 4.42
N THR A 141 9.68 -6.75 4.91
CA THR A 141 9.92 -6.45 6.32
C THR A 141 8.73 -5.77 6.98
N VAL A 142 8.71 -5.81 8.30
CA VAL A 142 7.73 -5.11 9.13
C VAL A 142 8.36 -4.70 10.46
N SER A 143 7.99 -3.55 10.99
CA SER A 143 8.35 -3.12 12.34
C SER A 143 7.19 -3.45 13.29
N PRO A 144 7.33 -4.45 14.17
CA PRO A 144 6.22 -4.91 15.00
C PRO A 144 5.96 -4.01 16.21
N THR A 145 4.71 -3.97 16.64
CA THR A 145 4.31 -3.56 17.99
C THR A 145 3.85 -4.81 18.75
N ALA A 146 3.75 -4.71 20.08
CA ALA A 146 3.31 -5.83 20.91
C ALA A 146 1.97 -6.45 20.45
N ASP A 147 1.05 -5.61 19.97
CA ASP A 147 -0.27 -6.03 19.49
C ASP A 147 -0.23 -6.66 18.08
N SER A 148 0.68 -6.21 17.22
CA SER A 148 0.75 -6.69 15.84
C SER A 148 1.55 -7.99 15.67
N LEU A 149 2.43 -8.32 16.63
CA LEU A 149 3.20 -9.58 16.66
C LEU A 149 2.32 -10.83 16.44
N ALA A 150 1.16 -10.88 17.08
CA ALA A 150 0.24 -12.02 16.97
C ALA A 150 -0.32 -12.19 15.56
N VAL A 151 -0.37 -11.12 14.75
CA VAL A 151 -0.79 -11.18 13.35
C VAL A 151 0.41 -11.54 12.47
N TYR A 152 1.54 -10.84 12.61
CA TYR A 152 2.71 -11.04 11.74
C TYR A 152 3.31 -12.45 11.86
N ASN A 153 3.34 -13.02 13.07
CA ASN A 153 3.79 -14.40 13.31
C ASN A 153 2.99 -15.47 12.52
N LYS A 154 1.72 -15.17 12.18
CA LYS A 154 0.88 -16.07 11.37
C LYS A 154 1.26 -16.04 9.90
N PHE A 155 1.71 -14.89 9.40
CA PHE A 155 2.14 -14.68 8.03
C PHE A 155 3.64 -14.95 7.84
N ALA A 156 4.20 -15.87 8.62
CA ALA A 156 5.58 -16.35 8.50
C ALA A 156 6.68 -15.28 8.65
N PHE A 157 6.39 -14.13 9.28
CA PHE A 157 7.43 -13.19 9.69
C PHE A 157 8.25 -13.78 10.85
N TYR A 158 9.57 -13.62 10.79
CA TYR A 158 10.52 -14.14 11.77
C TYR A 158 11.68 -13.15 12.03
N PRO A 159 12.45 -13.32 13.11
CA PRO A 159 13.62 -12.48 13.40
C PRO A 159 14.70 -12.61 12.32
N PRO A 160 15.32 -11.49 11.87
CA PRO A 160 16.25 -11.49 10.75
C PRO A 160 17.55 -12.26 11.01
N ASP A 161 17.96 -12.41 12.28
CA ASP A 161 19.25 -12.96 12.67
C ASP A 161 19.31 -14.51 12.70
N LEU A 162 18.23 -15.18 12.28
CA LEU A 162 18.20 -16.64 12.23
C LEU A 162 18.99 -17.16 11.02
N ASP A 163 19.96 -18.04 11.29
CA ASP A 163 20.61 -18.84 10.25
C ASP A 163 19.67 -19.96 9.73
N ASP A 164 20.11 -20.76 8.75
CA ASP A 164 19.25 -21.78 8.13
C ASP A 164 18.78 -22.86 9.14
N ASP A 165 19.61 -23.22 10.13
CA ASP A 165 19.23 -24.19 11.17
C ASP A 165 18.31 -23.56 12.23
N GLY A 166 18.53 -22.28 12.54
CA GLY A 166 17.65 -21.45 13.36
C GLY A 166 16.28 -21.29 12.72
N LEU A 167 16.23 -21.07 11.40
CA LEU A 167 15.00 -20.96 10.63
C LEU A 167 14.21 -22.28 10.64
N ARG A 168 14.91 -23.41 10.47
CA ARG A 168 14.32 -24.75 10.59
C ARG A 168 13.71 -24.96 11.97
N SER A 169 14.47 -24.64 13.01
CA SER A 169 14.02 -24.76 14.40
C SER A 169 12.85 -23.82 14.70
N TRP A 170 12.85 -22.63 14.11
CA TRP A 170 11.80 -21.63 14.26
C TRP A 170 10.47 -22.10 13.68
N PHE A 171 10.46 -22.63 12.46
CA PHE A 171 9.23 -23.09 11.81
C PHE A 171 8.74 -24.47 12.30
N GLN A 172 9.55 -25.21 13.06
CA GLN A 172 9.10 -26.40 13.79
C GLN A 172 8.27 -26.06 15.04
N LYS A 173 8.45 -24.85 15.60
CA LYS A 173 7.64 -24.37 16.73
C LYS A 173 6.19 -24.14 16.31
N THR A 174 5.28 -24.36 17.25
CA THR A 174 3.88 -23.94 17.11
C THR A 174 3.78 -22.42 17.02
N GLU A 175 2.67 -21.92 16.45
CA GLU A 175 2.39 -20.48 16.39
C GLU A 175 2.50 -19.81 17.76
N LYS A 176 2.01 -20.48 18.82
CA LYS A 176 2.06 -19.99 20.19
C LYS A 176 3.50 -19.85 20.70
N GLU A 177 4.33 -20.88 20.52
CA GLU A 177 5.73 -20.87 20.95
C GLU A 177 6.55 -19.80 20.22
N ARG A 178 6.30 -19.59 18.92
CA ARG A 178 6.94 -18.49 18.17
C ARG A 178 6.53 -17.13 18.72
N LEU A 179 5.25 -16.94 19.03
CA LEU A 179 4.75 -15.69 19.59
C LEU A 179 5.31 -15.42 20.99
N GLU A 180 5.46 -16.45 21.82
CA GLU A 180 6.12 -16.33 23.13
C GLU A 180 7.58 -15.92 22.96
N GLY A 181 8.33 -16.59 22.08
CA GLY A 181 9.71 -16.21 21.76
C GLY A 181 9.86 -14.77 21.28
N LEU A 182 8.96 -14.30 20.40
CA LEU A 182 8.96 -12.91 19.91
C LEU A 182 8.66 -11.86 21.00
N LYS A 183 8.00 -12.25 22.09
CA LYS A 183 7.71 -11.35 23.22
C LYS A 183 8.86 -11.31 24.21
N ASP A 184 9.50 -12.46 24.43
CA ASP A 184 10.64 -12.59 25.35
C ASP A 184 11.91 -11.96 24.75
N GLU A 185 12.08 -12.07 23.44
CA GLU A 185 13.20 -11.49 22.68
C GLU A 185 12.66 -10.63 21.52
N PRO A 186 12.23 -9.38 21.80
CA PRO A 186 11.72 -8.48 20.77
C PRO A 186 12.79 -8.13 19.74
N SER A 187 12.40 -8.15 18.47
CA SER A 187 13.22 -7.68 17.34
C SER A 187 12.72 -6.32 16.86
N GLU A 188 13.63 -5.41 16.49
CA GLU A 188 13.29 -4.09 15.92
C GLU A 188 12.44 -4.23 14.64
N TYR A 189 12.71 -5.27 13.85
CA TYR A 189 11.93 -5.63 12.69
C TYR A 189 11.85 -7.15 12.51
N LEU A 190 10.87 -7.61 11.76
CA LEU A 190 10.75 -8.98 11.31
C LEU A 190 10.87 -9.03 9.79
N ILE A 191 11.32 -10.17 9.29
CA ILE A 191 11.46 -10.44 7.86
C ILE A 191 10.55 -11.61 7.47
N MET A 192 9.98 -11.53 6.28
CA MET A 192 9.39 -12.64 5.54
C MET A 192 10.21 -12.80 4.27
N ASP A 193 10.77 -13.99 4.04
CA ASP A 193 11.58 -14.32 2.87
C ASP A 193 11.00 -15.56 2.18
N LEU A 194 10.23 -15.32 1.12
CA LEU A 194 9.56 -16.37 0.36
C LEU A 194 10.50 -17.18 -0.54
N GLU A 195 11.80 -16.86 -0.62
CA GLU A 195 12.79 -17.77 -1.23
C GLU A 195 13.13 -18.94 -0.30
N LYS A 196 12.94 -18.76 1.01
CA LYS A 196 13.13 -19.82 1.99
C LYS A 196 11.91 -20.73 2.01
N GLU A 197 12.08 -21.98 1.59
CA GLU A 197 11.00 -22.97 1.47
C GLU A 197 10.12 -23.08 2.73
N LEU A 198 10.73 -23.09 3.92
CA LEU A 198 9.98 -23.16 5.19
C LEU A 198 9.10 -21.93 5.44
N CYS A 199 9.58 -20.75 5.08
CA CYS A 199 8.82 -19.50 5.19
C CYS A 199 7.68 -19.51 4.16
N GLN A 200 7.96 -19.89 2.91
CA GLN A 200 6.96 -20.03 1.86
C GLN A 200 5.83 -21.00 2.27
N GLN A 201 6.17 -22.19 2.76
CA GLN A 201 5.18 -23.19 3.20
C GLN A 201 4.31 -22.66 4.36
N ALA A 202 4.93 -22.00 5.35
CA ALA A 202 4.21 -21.42 6.47
C ALA A 202 3.25 -20.29 6.03
N PHE A 203 3.72 -19.44 5.11
CA PHE A 203 2.94 -18.36 4.51
C PHE A 203 1.73 -18.92 3.74
N GLU A 204 1.96 -19.82 2.79
CA GLU A 204 0.90 -20.42 1.96
C GLU A 204 -0.12 -21.18 2.81
N SER A 205 0.34 -21.94 3.81
CA SER A 205 -0.56 -22.66 4.73
C SER A 205 -1.47 -21.71 5.51
N HIS A 206 -0.96 -20.57 5.97
CA HIS A 206 -1.79 -19.58 6.66
C HIS A 206 -2.76 -18.88 5.71
N ARG A 207 -2.32 -18.54 4.49
CA ARG A 207 -3.21 -17.97 3.47
C ARG A 207 -4.37 -18.90 3.12
N GLU A 208 -4.10 -20.18 2.96
CA GLU A 208 -5.14 -21.19 2.72
C GLU A 208 -6.14 -21.25 3.90
N LYS A 209 -5.65 -21.27 5.15
CA LYS A 209 -6.51 -21.23 6.34
C LYS A 209 -7.33 -19.94 6.43
N SER A 210 -6.73 -18.79 6.11
CA SER A 210 -7.40 -17.49 6.13
C SER A 210 -8.51 -17.40 5.07
N SER A 211 -8.33 -18.05 3.92
CA SER A 211 -9.35 -18.12 2.86
C SER A 211 -10.60 -18.91 3.28
N GLN A 212 -10.46 -19.80 4.27
CA GLN A 212 -11.54 -20.57 4.88
C GLN A 212 -12.21 -19.84 6.07
N SER A 213 -11.79 -18.61 6.38
CA SER A 213 -12.35 -17.80 7.46
C SER A 213 -13.83 -17.49 7.24
N SER A 214 -14.58 -17.41 8.35
CA SER A 214 -16.02 -17.08 8.37
C SER A 214 -16.33 -15.58 8.31
N VAL A 215 -15.31 -14.72 8.19
CA VAL A 215 -15.52 -13.28 8.10
C VAL A 215 -16.04 -12.96 6.71
N GLU A 216 -17.33 -12.63 6.60
CA GLU A 216 -17.94 -12.17 5.36
C GLU A 216 -17.44 -10.77 5.03
N PHE A 217 -16.93 -10.58 3.81
CA PHE A 217 -16.43 -9.29 3.33
C PHE A 217 -16.52 -9.16 1.82
N GLU A 218 -16.42 -7.92 1.36
CA GLU A 218 -16.38 -7.58 -0.06
C GLU A 218 -15.12 -6.79 -0.41
N LEU A 219 -14.51 -7.15 -1.54
CA LEU A 219 -13.54 -6.29 -2.22
C LEU A 219 -14.29 -5.38 -3.19
N SER A 220 -13.97 -4.09 -3.18
CA SER A 220 -14.45 -3.17 -4.22
C SER A 220 -14.07 -3.67 -5.63
N GLN A 221 -14.85 -3.29 -6.64
CA GLN A 221 -14.63 -3.76 -8.01
C GLN A 221 -13.24 -3.39 -8.55
N ASN A 222 -12.77 -2.18 -8.24
CA ASN A 222 -11.45 -1.72 -8.65
C ASN A 222 -10.35 -2.48 -7.91
N LEU A 223 -10.51 -2.67 -6.60
CA LEU A 223 -9.54 -3.40 -5.80
C LEU A 223 -9.38 -4.84 -6.28
N ARG A 224 -10.50 -5.54 -6.54
CA ARG A 224 -10.51 -6.94 -7.04
C ARG A 224 -9.82 -7.10 -8.40
N ARG A 225 -9.88 -6.06 -9.25
CA ARG A 225 -9.18 -6.05 -10.55
C ARG A 225 -7.69 -5.82 -10.34
N ASP A 226 -7.35 -4.80 -9.58
CA ASP A 226 -5.98 -4.34 -9.42
C ASP A 226 -5.14 -5.32 -8.61
N SER A 227 -5.74 -6.06 -7.67
CA SER A 227 -5.07 -7.08 -6.85
C SER A 227 -4.57 -8.30 -7.63
N LYS A 228 -4.83 -8.36 -8.93
CA LYS A 228 -4.36 -9.42 -9.85
C LYS A 228 -3.26 -8.93 -10.79
N ILE A 229 -2.89 -7.66 -10.70
CA ILE A 229 -1.97 -6.99 -11.61
C ILE A 229 -0.76 -6.57 -10.80
N ASN A 230 0.43 -6.71 -11.39
CA ASN A 230 1.64 -6.15 -10.81
C ASN A 230 1.50 -4.62 -10.71
N VAL A 231 1.70 -4.06 -9.51
CA VAL A 231 1.51 -2.62 -9.23
C VAL A 231 2.39 -1.72 -10.10
N PHE A 232 3.56 -2.20 -10.52
CA PHE A 232 4.48 -1.48 -11.42
C PHE A 232 4.01 -1.45 -12.87
N GLU A 233 2.99 -2.24 -13.21
CA GLU A 233 2.40 -2.32 -14.54
C GLU A 233 1.07 -1.58 -14.66
N TRP A 234 0.54 -1.00 -13.58
CA TRP A 234 -0.75 -0.31 -13.61
C TRP A 234 -0.85 0.80 -14.68
N ARG A 235 0.26 1.49 -14.99
CA ARG A 235 0.29 2.50 -16.07
C ARG A 235 0.25 1.90 -17.48
N LYS A 236 0.62 0.63 -17.65
CA LYS A 236 0.64 -0.05 -18.95
C LYS A 236 -0.73 -0.62 -19.34
N VAL A 237 -1.62 -0.85 -18.36
CA VAL A 237 -2.95 -1.44 -18.56
C VAL A 237 -4.01 -0.42 -18.97
N SER A 238 -3.72 0.88 -18.89
CA SER A 238 -4.63 1.95 -19.34
C SER A 238 -4.47 2.24 -20.84
N LEU A 239 -5.24 1.52 -21.67
CA LEU A 239 -5.89 2.02 -22.90
C LEU A 239 -6.78 0.91 -23.52
N PRO A 240 -8.11 0.90 -23.30
CA PRO A 240 -9.00 0.67 -24.41
C PRO A 240 -9.05 1.97 -25.21
N THR A 241 -8.47 1.95 -26.41
CA THR A 241 -8.76 2.95 -27.43
C THR A 241 -10.27 2.93 -27.64
N LEU A 242 -10.98 3.97 -27.18
CA LEU A 242 -12.38 4.20 -27.54
C LEU A 242 -12.43 4.47 -29.05
N SER A 243 -12.53 3.39 -29.82
CA SER A 243 -12.87 3.40 -31.23
C SER A 243 -14.37 3.20 -31.37
N ASN A 244 -14.97 4.04 -32.22
CA ASN A 244 -16.35 4.06 -32.74
C ASN A 244 -17.31 4.93 -31.91
N SER A 245 -17.99 5.96 -32.42
CA SER A 245 -18.11 6.55 -33.76
C SER A 245 -18.82 7.91 -33.65
N ASP A 246 -18.65 8.74 -34.69
CA ASP A 246 -19.57 9.75 -35.24
C ASP A 246 -19.92 11.02 -34.45
N LEU A 247 -19.07 12.06 -34.62
CA LEU A 247 -19.52 13.37 -35.11
C LEU A 247 -18.29 14.22 -35.51
N GLY A 248 -18.13 14.45 -36.81
CA GLY A 248 -16.98 15.12 -37.39
C GLY A 248 -17.01 16.64 -37.26
N VAL A 249 -15.83 17.24 -37.22
CA VAL A 249 -15.57 18.57 -37.79
C VAL A 249 -14.20 18.53 -38.48
N LEU A 250 -14.21 18.84 -39.77
CA LEU A 250 -13.07 18.88 -40.68
C LEU A 250 -12.00 19.85 -40.16
N SER A 251 -10.84 19.34 -39.76
CA SER A 251 -9.65 20.17 -39.58
C SER A 251 -8.92 20.27 -40.91
N THR A 252 -9.10 21.41 -41.57
CA THR A 252 -8.24 21.88 -42.68
C THR A 252 -6.77 21.87 -42.25
N PRO A 253 -5.82 21.42 -43.12
CA PRO A 253 -4.41 21.42 -42.77
C PRO A 253 -3.86 22.85 -42.77
N GLU A 254 -3.68 23.44 -41.59
CA GLU A 254 -2.92 24.67 -41.43
C GLU A 254 -1.41 24.39 -41.57
N VAL A 255 -0.93 24.65 -42.78
CA VAL A 255 0.32 25.35 -43.13
C VAL A 255 1.44 25.35 -42.07
N PRO A 256 2.62 24.78 -42.38
CA PRO A 256 3.77 24.86 -41.49
C PRO A 256 4.27 26.31 -41.38
N LYS A 257 4.34 26.84 -40.16
CA LYS A 257 4.96 28.14 -39.88
C LYS A 257 6.44 28.11 -40.28
N LYS A 258 6.75 28.94 -41.28
CA LYS A 258 8.09 29.21 -41.81
C LYS A 258 9.06 29.66 -40.71
N ARG A 259 10.25 29.07 -40.71
CA ARG A 259 11.48 29.60 -40.11
C ARG A 259 11.76 30.99 -40.68
N LYS A 260 12.20 31.92 -39.82
CA LYS A 260 12.73 33.22 -40.24
C LYS A 260 14.26 33.16 -40.20
N ALA A 261 14.87 32.95 -41.35
CA ALA A 261 16.17 33.49 -41.75
C ALA A 261 15.85 34.36 -42.98
N GLU A 262 16.36 35.57 -43.17
CA GLU A 262 17.75 36.05 -43.33
C GLU A 262 17.72 37.60 -43.09
N SER A 263 18.81 38.38 -42.98
CA SER A 263 19.83 38.59 -44.02
C SER A 263 21.12 39.21 -43.49
N GLN A 264 22.24 38.70 -44.01
CA GLN A 264 23.48 39.45 -44.16
C GLN A 264 23.29 40.55 -45.20
N ALA A 265 23.80 41.75 -44.92
CA ALA A 265 24.21 42.71 -45.92
C ALA A 265 25.70 42.99 -45.71
N ILE A 266 26.50 42.67 -46.74
CA ILE A 266 27.88 43.10 -46.87
C ILE A 266 27.85 44.45 -47.60
N SER A 267 28.60 45.43 -47.11
CA SER A 267 29.24 46.44 -47.98
C SER A 267 30.51 46.95 -47.31
N GLU A 268 31.62 46.73 -48.01
CA GLU A 268 32.96 47.22 -47.74
C GLU A 268 33.01 48.75 -47.74
N SER A 269 33.83 49.32 -46.86
CA SER A 269 34.63 50.50 -47.19
C SER A 269 35.96 50.44 -46.45
N GLU A 270 37.04 50.33 -47.23
CA GLU A 270 38.41 50.60 -46.80
C GLU A 270 38.59 52.09 -46.47
N GLN A 271 39.29 52.42 -45.39
CA GLN A 271 40.55 53.20 -45.40
C GLN A 271 40.91 53.83 -44.03
N LYS A 272 42.12 53.46 -43.57
CA LYS A 272 43.16 54.26 -42.88
C LYS A 272 42.79 55.18 -41.71
N LYS A 273 43.39 54.88 -40.53
CA LYS A 273 44.44 55.66 -39.83
C LYS A 273 44.79 54.94 -38.50
N SER A 274 45.99 54.37 -38.39
CA SER A 274 47.21 54.96 -37.78
C SER A 274 47.20 54.95 -36.23
N THR A 275 48.15 54.20 -35.68
CA THR A 275 48.94 54.48 -34.45
C THR A 275 48.21 54.72 -33.13
N LEU A 276 48.46 53.87 -32.12
CA LEU A 276 49.45 54.16 -31.05
C LEU A 276 49.44 53.06 -29.96
N ASN A 277 50.66 52.64 -29.61
CA ASN A 277 51.13 51.84 -28.46
C ASN A 277 50.76 50.36 -28.35
#